data_AF-A0A659U7I6-F1
#
_entry.id   AF-A0A659U7I6-F1
#
_cell.length_a   1.000
_cell.length_b   1.000
_cell.length_c   1.000
_cell.angle_alpha   90.00
_cell.angle_beta   90.00
_cell.angle_gamma   90.00
#
_symmetry.space_group_name_H-M   'P 1'
#
loop_
_entity.id
_entity.type
_entity.pdbx_description
1 polymer ?
#
loop_
_entity_poly.entity_id
_entity_poly.type
_entity_poly.pdbx_seq_one_letter_code
_entity_poly.pdbx_strand_id
1 'polypeptide(L)'
;VTVDGANVIPAITVPTDAVEVIVNKTGQVFARIDGQTDLQNLGQLQIVNFANEAGLAPLGDNLFQETTASGPANVGVPGDPGFATIQQGYLEASN
;
A
#
# COMPACT_ATOMS: atom_id res chain seq x y z
N VAL A 1 4.43 -0.68 8.74
CA VAL A 1 4.69 0.78 8.76
C VAL A 1 5.53 1.18 7.55
N THR A 2 5.51 2.45 7.17
CA THR A 2 6.45 3.04 6.19
C THR A 2 7.84 3.20 6.84
N VAL A 3 8.84 3.65 6.05
CA VAL A 3 10.20 3.92 6.55
C VAL A 3 10.22 4.91 7.72
N ASP A 4 9.30 5.88 7.72
CA ASP A 4 9.16 6.89 8.78
C ASP A 4 8.26 6.45 9.94
N GLY A 5 7.83 5.19 9.96
CA GLY A 5 6.99 4.64 11.03
C GLY A 5 5.50 4.92 10.90
N ALA A 6 5.04 5.51 9.79
CA ALA A 6 3.62 5.74 9.57
C ALA A 6 2.88 4.41 9.31
N ASN A 7 1.69 4.26 9.89
CA ASN A 7 0.85 3.09 9.63
C ASN A 7 0.23 3.17 8.24
N VAL A 8 0.14 2.01 7.58
CA VAL A 8 -0.69 1.87 6.38
C VAL A 8 -2.16 1.82 6.77
N ILE A 9 -3.04 2.24 5.85
CA ILE A 9 -4.49 2.18 6.03
C ILE A 9 -5.08 1.40 4.85
N PRO A 10 -5.88 0.33 5.10
CA PRO A 10 -6.16 -0.28 6.40
C PRO A 10 -4.88 -0.81 7.10
N ALA A 11 -4.89 -0.85 8.42
CA ALA A 11 -3.76 -1.36 9.18
C ALA A 11 -3.57 -2.86 8.92
N ILE A 12 -2.31 -3.26 8.71
CA ILE A 12 -1.90 -4.65 8.53
C ILE A 12 -0.96 -5.04 9.67
N THR A 13 -1.34 -6.05 10.43
CA THR A 13 -0.55 -6.56 11.56
C THR A 13 0.16 -7.83 11.13
N VAL A 14 1.50 -7.81 11.17
CA VAL A 14 2.33 -8.98 10.87
C VAL A 14 2.55 -9.77 12.17
N PRO A 15 2.21 -11.07 12.23
CA PRO A 15 2.49 -11.93 13.38
C PRO A 15 3.99 -12.00 13.70
N THR A 16 4.34 -12.16 14.98
CA THR A 16 5.74 -12.21 15.44
C THR A 16 6.49 -13.48 15.00
N ASP A 17 5.75 -14.53 14.67
CA ASP A 17 6.21 -15.82 14.17
C ASP A 17 6.20 -15.91 12.64
N ALA A 18 5.92 -14.80 11.93
CA ALA A 18 6.04 -14.73 10.49
C ALA A 18 7.50 -14.78 10.06
N VAL A 19 7.83 -15.72 9.16
CA VAL A 19 9.18 -15.88 8.60
C VAL A 19 9.34 -15.22 7.23
N GLU A 20 8.22 -14.90 6.58
CA GLU A 20 8.17 -14.24 5.28
C GLU A 20 6.89 -13.43 5.16
N VAL A 21 6.95 -12.25 4.55
CA VAL A 21 5.78 -11.47 4.13
C VAL A 21 5.75 -11.40 2.62
N ILE A 22 4.61 -11.74 2.03
CA ILE A 22 4.40 -11.80 0.58
C ILE A 22 3.30 -10.81 0.22
N VAL A 23 3.55 -9.96 -0.78
CA VAL A 23 2.57 -9.01 -1.30
C VAL A 23 2.37 -9.28 -2.78
N ASN A 24 1.15 -9.65 -3.17
CA ASN A 24 0.86 -9.93 -4.58
C ASN A 24 0.52 -8.65 -5.37
N LYS A 25 0.31 -8.81 -6.69
CA LYS A 25 0.03 -7.68 -7.60
C LYS A 25 -1.26 -6.93 -7.29
N THR A 26 -2.20 -7.56 -6.59
CA THR A 26 -3.46 -6.94 -6.16
C THR A 26 -3.38 -6.36 -4.75
N GLY A 27 -2.19 -6.34 -4.15
CA GLY A 27 -1.95 -5.80 -2.82
C GLY A 27 -2.40 -6.68 -1.67
N GLN A 28 -2.83 -7.92 -1.91
CA GLN A 28 -3.08 -8.86 -0.82
C GLN A 28 -1.76 -9.18 -0.12
N VAL A 29 -1.77 -9.09 1.20
CA VAL A 29 -0.61 -9.33 2.05
C VAL A 29 -0.79 -10.65 2.77
N PHE A 30 0.22 -11.49 2.69
CA PHE A 30 0.26 -12.79 3.33
C PHE A 30 1.50 -12.91 4.21
N ALA A 31 1.40 -13.69 5.27
CA ALA A 31 2.55 -14.18 6.03
C ALA A 31 2.72 -15.67 5.83
N ARG A 32 3.98 -16.10 5.73
CA ARG A 32 4.37 -17.49 5.99
C ARG A 32 4.67 -17.62 7.46
N ILE A 33 3.98 -18.53 8.13
CA ILE A 33 4.19 -18.84 9.55
C ILE A 33 5.01 -20.11 9.65
N ASP A 34 5.98 -20.15 10.57
CA ASP A 34 6.79 -21.35 10.79
C ASP A 34 5.90 -22.54 11.20
N GLY A 35 6.18 -23.71 10.63
CA GLY A 35 5.38 -24.92 10.85
C GLY A 35 3.99 -24.94 10.19
N GLN A 36 3.56 -23.89 9.47
CA GLN A 36 2.34 -23.89 8.67
C GLN A 36 2.65 -24.01 7.16
N THR A 37 1.93 -24.90 6.49
CA THR A 37 2.06 -25.07 5.03
C THR A 37 1.35 -23.96 4.26
N ASP A 38 0.16 -23.57 4.74
CA ASP A 38 -0.67 -22.56 4.09
C ASP A 38 -0.22 -21.14 4.47
N LEU A 39 -0.37 -20.21 3.53
CA LEU A 39 -0.11 -18.79 3.78
C LEU A 39 -1.28 -18.17 4.56
N GLN A 40 -0.96 -17.42 5.62
CA GLN A 40 -1.94 -16.66 6.36
C GLN A 40 -2.21 -15.32 5.67
N ASN A 41 -3.47 -15.04 5.31
CA ASN A 41 -3.86 -13.73 4.79
C ASN A 41 -3.90 -12.69 5.93
N LEU A 42 -3.19 -11.58 5.76
CA LEU A 42 -3.08 -10.49 6.74
C LEU A 42 -3.92 -9.26 6.38
N GLY A 43 -4.48 -9.22 5.18
CA GLY A 43 -5.25 -8.09 4.67
C GLY A 43 -4.84 -7.69 3.27
N GLN A 44 -5.17 -6.45 2.91
CA GLN A 44 -4.95 -5.93 1.57
C GLN A 44 -4.57 -4.45 1.62
N LEU A 45 -3.53 -4.10 0.86
CA LEU A 45 -3.17 -2.72 0.56
C LEU A 45 -4.16 -2.14 -0.44
N GLN A 46 -4.48 -0.86 -0.25
CA GLN A 46 -5.27 -0.07 -1.18
C GLN A 46 -4.38 1.01 -1.79
N ILE A 47 -4.77 1.47 -2.98
CA ILE A 47 -4.15 2.62 -3.62
C ILE A 47 -5.20 3.69 -3.87
N VAL A 48 -4.75 4.93 -3.99
CA VAL A 48 -5.62 6.09 -4.10
C VAL A 48 -5.23 6.90 -5.31
N ASN A 49 -6.22 7.22 -6.14
CA ASN A 49 -6.09 8.13 -7.25
C ASN A 49 -6.77 9.46 -6.94
N PHE A 50 -6.18 10.56 -7.40
CA PHE A 50 -6.76 11.89 -7.35
C PHE A 50 -6.96 12.39 -8.77
N ALA A 51 -8.02 13.18 -8.99
CA ALA A 51 -8.29 13.75 -10.32
C ALA A 51 -7.20 14.75 -10.74
N ASN A 52 -6.52 15.38 -9.77
CA ASN A 52 -5.45 16.33 -10.00
C ASN A 52 -4.32 16.17 -8.96
N GLU A 53 -3.27 15.44 -9.30
CA GLU A 53 -2.11 15.20 -8.42
C GLU A 53 -1.38 16.50 -8.05
N ALA A 54 -1.28 17.47 -8.97
CA ALA A 54 -0.65 18.76 -8.72
C ALA A 54 -1.42 19.62 -7.70
N GLY A 55 -2.68 19.26 -7.41
CA GLY A 55 -3.49 19.88 -6.36
C GLY A 55 -3.21 19.35 -4.96
N LEU A 56 -2.41 18.29 -4.80
CA LEU A 56 -2.07 17.73 -3.49
C LEU A 56 -1.12 18.66 -2.73
N ALA A 57 -1.29 18.76 -1.41
CA ALA A 57 -0.39 19.51 -0.56
C ALA A 57 0.78 18.61 -0.12
N PRO A 58 2.05 18.96 -0.42
CA PRO A 58 3.20 18.19 0.06
C PRO A 58 3.38 18.39 1.57
N LEU A 59 3.60 17.29 2.29
CA LEU A 59 3.88 17.32 3.74
C LEU A 59 5.36 17.09 4.07
N GLY A 60 6.19 16.82 3.05
CA GLY A 60 7.56 16.32 3.23
C GLY A 60 7.61 14.79 3.23
N ASP A 61 8.81 14.20 3.22
CA ASP A 61 9.03 12.74 3.30
C ASP A 61 8.23 11.92 2.27
N ASN A 62 8.03 12.48 1.08
CA ASN A 62 7.17 11.93 0.01
C ASN A 62 5.69 11.72 0.41
N LEU A 63 5.24 12.37 1.48
CA LEU A 63 3.84 12.39 1.91
C LEU A 63 3.09 13.56 1.27
N PHE A 64 1.84 13.29 0.94
CA PHE A 64 0.93 14.24 0.32
C PHE A 64 -0.43 14.20 1.03
N GLN A 65 -1.09 15.35 1.10
CA GLN A 65 -2.42 15.51 1.69
C GLN A 65 -3.45 15.92 0.63
N GLU A 66 -4.64 15.32 0.71
CA GLU A 66 -5.80 15.72 -0.08
C GLU A 66 -6.15 17.20 0.16
N THR A 67 -6.48 17.90 -0.92
CA THR A 67 -7.00 19.27 -0.86
C THR A 67 -8.26 19.40 -1.72
N THR A 68 -8.94 20.54 -1.61
CA THR A 68 -10.04 20.86 -2.53
C THR A 68 -9.57 20.90 -4.00
N ALA A 69 -8.31 21.26 -4.27
CA ALA A 69 -7.77 21.37 -5.61
C ALA A 69 -7.36 20.01 -6.22
N SER A 70 -7.05 19.00 -5.40
CA SER A 70 -6.79 17.63 -5.89
C SER A 70 -8.07 16.89 -6.27
N GLY A 71 -9.20 17.34 -5.74
CA GLY A 71 -10.45 16.58 -5.73
C GLY A 71 -10.43 15.47 -4.67
N PRO A 72 -11.55 14.75 -4.51
CA PRO A 72 -11.67 13.68 -3.52
C PRO A 72 -10.78 12.49 -3.84
N ALA A 73 -10.32 11.80 -2.80
CA ALA A 73 -9.62 10.53 -2.90
C ALA A 73 -10.51 9.43 -3.54
N ASN A 74 -10.00 8.79 -4.61
CA ASN A 74 -10.61 7.60 -5.19
C ASN A 74 -9.81 6.37 -4.76
N VAL A 75 -10.28 5.68 -3.73
CA VAL A 75 -9.63 4.50 -3.17
C VAL A 75 -10.02 3.26 -3.98
N GLY A 76 -9.05 2.41 -4.30
CA GLY A 76 -9.29 1.18 -5.04
C GLY A 76 -8.31 0.08 -4.70
N VAL A 77 -8.62 -1.12 -5.21
CA VAL A 77 -7.75 -2.28 -5.10
C VAL A 77 -6.73 -2.25 -6.24
N PRO A 78 -5.43 -2.47 -5.97
CA PRO A 78 -4.45 -2.60 -7.04
C PRO A 78 -4.87 -3.66 -8.07
N GLY A 79 -4.76 -3.34 -9.35
CA GLY A 79 -5.14 -4.22 -10.46
C GLY A 79 -6.61 -4.16 -10.88
N ASP A 80 -7.48 -3.43 -10.16
CA ASP A 80 -8.83 -3.12 -10.65
C ASP A 80 -8.77 -2.20 -11.89
N PRO A 81 -9.82 -2.17 -12.73
CA PRO A 81 -9.88 -1.24 -13.86
C PRO A 81 -9.68 0.22 -13.41
N GLY A 82 -8.69 0.89 -13.99
CA GLY A 82 -8.34 2.27 -13.63
C GLY A 82 -7.31 2.40 -12.49
N PHE A 83 -6.79 1.28 -11.98
CA PHE A 83 -5.82 1.23 -10.90
C PHE A 83 -4.53 0.50 -11.31
N ALA A 84 -3.39 0.97 -10.81
CA ALA A 84 -2.10 0.34 -11.03
C ALA A 84 -1.96 -0.99 -10.24
N THR A 85 -0.88 -1.73 -10.49
CA THR A 85 -0.57 -2.97 -9.74
C THR A 85 0.62 -2.76 -8.81
N ILE A 86 0.73 -3.59 -7.77
CA ILE A 86 1.88 -3.60 -6.86
C ILE A 86 2.98 -4.54 -7.40
N GLN A 87 4.25 -4.15 -7.23
CA GLN A 87 5.41 -4.99 -7.50
C GLN A 87 6.27 -5.11 -6.23
N GLN A 88 6.19 -6.26 -5.54
CA GLN A 88 7.02 -6.50 -4.36
C GLN A 88 8.50 -6.61 -4.74
N GLY A 89 9.38 -6.00 -3.93
CA GLY A 89 10.83 -6.04 -4.12
C GLY A 89 11.38 -4.99 -5.08
N TYR A 90 10.54 -4.06 -5.54
CA TYR A 90 10.93 -2.94 -6.39
C TYR A 90 10.73 -1.60 -5.67
N LEU A 91 11.53 -0.61 -6.05
CA LEU A 91 11.39 0.79 -5.62
C LEU A 91 11.11 1.65 -6.86
N GLU A 92 10.30 2.69 -6.68
CA GLU A 92 10.04 3.70 -7.70
C GLU A 92 11.11 4.79 -7.64
N ALA A 93 11.70 5.14 -8.80
CA ALA A 93 12.76 6.14 -8.90
C ALA A 93 12.19 7.53 -9.16
N SER A 94 12.92 8.58 -8.74
CA SER A 94 12.58 9.96 -9.09
C SER A 94 12.68 10.18 -10.61
N ASN A 95 11.78 11.00 -11.15
CA ASN A 95 11.81 11.50 -12.53
C ASN A 95 12.33 12.95 -12.55
#